data_AF-A0A9W9GFB8-F1
#
_entry.id   AF-A0A9W9GFB8-F1
#
_cell.length_a   1.000
_cell.length_b   1.000
_cell.length_c   1.000
_cell.angle_alpha   90.00
_cell.angle_beta   90.00
_cell.angle_gamma   90.00
#
_symmetry.space_group_name_H-M   'P 1'
#
loop_
_entity.id
_entity.type
_entity.pdbx_description
1 polymer ?
#
loop_
_entity_poly.entity_id
_entity_poly.type
_entity_poly.pdbx_seq_one_letter_code
_entity_poly.pdbx_strand_id
1 'polypeptide(L)'
;MKFSIATIAGFAIAISAASLPAAFTLVGDGGETVLTDGTNAYVGGDTDKNHEILILRSGSNGMISFTSKNSTPTGFQNLYIIPNTVEPIALTVPHSGATPKGASSNNFGVNDEGYFTHNGNAYFAKDGYGESKVKELYWYGEHSSEYEAANLYVKECKGC
;
A
#
# COMPACT_ATOMS: atom_id res chain seq x y z
N MET A 1 -31.88 -7.11 52.20
CA MET A 1 -31.40 -6.68 50.87
C MET A 1 -30.04 -7.34 50.65
N LYS A 2 -29.83 -8.04 49.53
CA LYS A 2 -28.54 -8.69 49.22
C LYS A 2 -28.19 -8.31 47.79
N PHE A 3 -27.31 -7.32 47.63
CA PHE A 3 -26.77 -6.94 46.33
C PHE A 3 -25.57 -7.82 46.03
N SER A 4 -25.71 -8.74 45.07
CA SER A 4 -24.58 -9.49 44.52
C SER A 4 -23.96 -8.66 43.41
N ILE A 5 -22.67 -8.33 43.55
CA ILE A 5 -21.87 -7.70 42.51
C ILE A 5 -21.31 -8.82 41.64
N ALA A 6 -21.82 -8.97 40.42
CA ALA A 6 -21.21 -9.83 39.42
C ALA A 6 -20.05 -9.07 38.76
N THR A 7 -18.81 -9.52 39.02
CA THR A 7 -17.62 -9.02 38.33
C THR A 7 -17.67 -9.48 36.88
N ILE A 8 -17.83 -8.53 35.96
CA ILE A 8 -17.70 -8.78 34.52
C ILE A 8 -16.20 -8.83 34.23
N ALA A 9 -15.67 -10.04 34.00
CA ALA A 9 -14.32 -10.20 33.47
C ALA A 9 -14.32 -9.69 32.02
N GLY A 10 -13.74 -8.52 31.79
CA GLY A 10 -13.48 -8.02 30.45
C GLY A 10 -12.38 -8.86 29.80
N PHE A 11 -12.69 -9.49 28.67
CA PHE A 11 -11.68 -10.07 27.79
C PHE A 11 -10.83 -8.92 27.22
N ALA A 12 -9.61 -8.75 27.74
CA ALA A 12 -8.59 -7.96 27.05
C ALA A 12 -8.16 -8.77 25.82
N ILE A 13 -8.73 -8.47 24.67
CA ILE A 13 -8.20 -8.97 23.40
C ILE A 13 -6.88 -8.23 23.21
N ALA A 14 -5.76 -8.95 23.34
CA ALA A 14 -4.48 -8.44 22.89
C ALA A 14 -4.60 -8.22 21.38
N ILE A 15 -4.68 -6.96 20.97
CA ILE A 15 -4.65 -6.59 19.55
C ILE A 15 -3.24 -6.94 19.08
N SER A 16 -3.08 -8.08 18.40
CA SER A 16 -1.85 -8.35 17.68
C SER A 16 -1.68 -7.21 16.68
N ALA A 17 -0.58 -6.46 16.78
CA ALA A 17 -0.28 -5.41 15.81
C ALA A 17 -0.39 -5.99 14.40
N ALA A 18 -1.22 -5.39 13.54
CA ALA A 18 -1.40 -5.86 12.18
C ALA A 18 -0.02 -5.86 11.48
N SER A 19 0.40 -7.04 11.02
CA SER A 19 1.65 -7.20 10.27
C SER A 19 1.35 -7.40 8.80
N LEU A 20 2.16 -6.80 7.92
CA LEU A 20 2.03 -7.05 6.49
C LEU A 20 2.24 -8.53 6.19
N PRO A 21 1.42 -9.15 5.32
CA PRO A 21 1.68 -10.50 4.85
C PRO A 21 3.02 -10.58 4.08
N ALA A 22 3.59 -11.78 3.98
CA ALA A 22 4.84 -12.00 3.22
C ALA A 22 4.69 -11.60 1.74
N ALA A 23 3.53 -11.92 1.14
CA ALA A 23 3.13 -11.48 -0.19
C ALA A 23 1.68 -10.97 -0.14
N PHE A 24 1.41 -9.83 -0.77
CA PHE A 24 0.10 -9.18 -0.75
C PHE A 24 -0.12 -8.30 -1.98
N THR A 25 -1.37 -7.97 -2.26
CA THR A 25 -1.75 -6.89 -3.18
C THR A 25 -2.47 -5.80 -2.41
N LEU A 26 -2.66 -4.65 -3.05
CA LEU A 26 -3.46 -3.55 -2.55
C LEU A 26 -4.79 -3.49 -3.30
N VAL A 27 -5.84 -3.05 -2.61
CA VAL A 27 -7.18 -2.87 -3.16
C VAL A 27 -7.73 -1.53 -2.71
N GLY A 28 -8.14 -0.68 -3.65
CA GLY A 28 -8.70 0.63 -3.36
C GLY A 28 -10.14 0.59 -2.84
N ASP A 29 -10.59 1.71 -2.30
CA ASP A 29 -11.99 1.96 -1.95
C ASP A 29 -12.89 1.78 -3.18
N GLY A 30 -13.67 0.69 -3.21
CA GLY A 30 -14.43 0.24 -4.37
C GLY A 30 -14.14 -1.21 -4.80
N GLY A 31 -13.10 -1.84 -4.22
CA GLY A 31 -12.73 -3.22 -4.54
C GLY A 31 -11.80 -3.36 -5.74
N GLU A 32 -11.32 -2.24 -6.28
CA GLU A 32 -10.45 -2.18 -7.44
C GLU A 32 -9.02 -2.58 -7.05
N THR A 33 -8.46 -3.58 -7.73
CA THR A 33 -7.10 -4.05 -7.46
C THR A 33 -6.07 -3.04 -7.96
N VAL A 34 -5.00 -2.84 -7.18
CA VAL A 34 -3.90 -1.96 -7.58
C VAL A 34 -3.02 -2.64 -8.61
N LEU A 35 -2.73 -1.91 -9.68
CA LEU A 35 -1.89 -2.32 -10.80
C LEU A 35 -0.59 -1.50 -10.82
N THR A 36 0.35 -1.94 -11.65
CA THR A 36 1.58 -1.19 -11.96
C THR A 36 1.98 -1.35 -13.40
N ASP A 37 2.59 -0.31 -13.96
CA ASP A 37 3.29 -0.34 -15.25
C ASP A 37 4.78 -0.71 -15.13
N GLY A 38 5.21 -1.11 -13.93
CA GLY A 38 6.61 -1.34 -13.58
C GLY A 38 7.34 -0.09 -13.09
N THR A 39 6.68 1.08 -13.04
CA THR A 39 7.25 2.31 -12.50
C THR A 39 6.37 2.89 -11.41
N ASN A 40 5.06 3.06 -11.67
CA ASN A 40 4.11 3.69 -10.74
C ASN A 40 2.96 2.74 -10.40
N ALA A 41 2.17 3.10 -9.40
CA ALA A 41 0.99 2.35 -8.96
C ALA A 41 -0.32 3.00 -9.43
N TYR A 42 -1.31 2.18 -9.78
CA TYR A 42 -2.59 2.62 -10.36
C TYR A 42 -3.78 1.85 -9.77
N VAL A 43 -4.98 2.44 -9.78
CA VAL A 43 -6.26 1.81 -9.38
C VAL A 43 -7.32 1.98 -10.48
N GLY A 44 -8.31 1.08 -10.53
CA GLY A 44 -9.48 1.18 -11.42
C GLY A 44 -9.32 0.65 -12.85
N GLY A 45 -8.22 -0.04 -13.13
CA GLY A 45 -7.98 -0.73 -14.40
C GLY A 45 -8.11 -2.26 -14.34
N ASP A 46 -8.16 -2.87 -15.51
CA ASP A 46 -7.89 -4.30 -15.70
C ASP A 46 -6.41 -4.51 -16.06
N THR A 47 -5.87 -5.70 -15.81
CA THR A 47 -4.55 -6.06 -16.32
C THR A 47 -4.54 -6.05 -17.84
N ASP A 48 -3.51 -5.47 -18.43
CA ASP A 48 -3.31 -5.44 -19.87
C ASP A 48 -1.83 -5.70 -20.24
N LYS A 49 -1.41 -5.32 -21.44
CA LYS A 49 -0.03 -5.48 -21.91
C LYS A 49 0.97 -4.56 -21.19
N ASN A 50 0.49 -3.47 -20.60
CA ASN A 50 1.27 -2.43 -19.93
C ASN A 50 1.08 -2.48 -18.41
N HIS A 51 -0.04 -3.01 -17.90
CA HIS A 51 -0.37 -3.04 -16.49
C HIS A 51 -0.50 -4.47 -15.96
N GLU A 52 0.21 -4.78 -14.86
CA GLU A 52 0.05 -6.01 -14.10
C GLU A 52 -0.39 -5.74 -12.66
N ILE A 53 -0.94 -6.76 -12.00
CA ILE A 53 -1.28 -6.66 -10.57
C ILE A 53 -0.01 -6.38 -9.79
N LEU A 54 -0.05 -5.36 -8.93
CA LEU A 54 1.07 -5.00 -8.07
C LEU A 54 1.14 -5.97 -6.88
N ILE A 55 1.75 -7.14 -7.10
CA ILE A 55 2.01 -8.13 -6.05
C ILE A 55 3.28 -7.76 -5.30
N LEU A 56 3.11 -7.27 -4.10
CA LEU A 56 4.14 -6.76 -3.21
C LEU A 56 4.63 -7.84 -2.25
N ARG A 57 5.91 -7.76 -1.88
CA ARG A 57 6.52 -8.60 -0.85
C ARG A 57 7.07 -7.75 0.29
N SER A 58 6.70 -8.10 1.52
CA SER A 58 7.20 -7.42 2.71
C SER A 58 8.60 -7.89 3.07
N GLY A 59 9.45 -6.95 3.46
CA GLY A 59 10.81 -7.17 3.95
C GLY A 59 11.02 -6.58 5.34
N SER A 60 12.27 -6.61 5.81
CA SER A 60 12.65 -6.02 7.09
C SER A 60 12.42 -4.51 7.13
N ASN A 61 12.14 -3.96 8.32
CA ASN A 61 11.97 -2.52 8.57
C ASN A 61 10.88 -1.86 7.69
N GLY A 62 9.86 -2.62 7.30
CA GLY A 62 8.78 -2.11 6.45
C GLY A 62 9.24 -1.78 5.02
N MET A 63 10.34 -2.36 4.53
CA MET A 63 10.67 -2.31 3.11
C MET A 63 9.69 -3.17 2.33
N ILE A 64 9.24 -2.67 1.17
CA ILE A 64 8.35 -3.39 0.27
C ILE A 64 9.03 -3.55 -1.08
N SER A 65 9.00 -4.77 -1.61
CA SER A 65 9.58 -5.09 -2.91
C SER A 65 8.55 -5.60 -3.89
N PHE A 66 8.86 -5.44 -5.17
CA PHE A 66 8.09 -5.94 -6.30
C PHE A 66 9.05 -6.63 -7.28
N THR A 67 8.53 -7.60 -8.01
CA THR A 67 9.23 -8.17 -9.16
C THR A 67 8.17 -8.52 -10.19
N SER A 68 8.24 -7.85 -11.35
CA SER A 68 7.30 -8.07 -12.46
C SER A 68 7.26 -9.55 -12.85
N LYS A 69 6.06 -10.05 -13.19
CA LYS A 69 5.88 -11.42 -13.72
C LYS A 69 6.62 -11.65 -15.03
N ASN A 70 6.95 -10.57 -15.75
CA ASN A 70 7.66 -10.60 -17.02
C ASN A 70 9.16 -10.35 -16.86
N SER A 71 9.66 -10.19 -15.63
CA SER A 71 11.07 -9.93 -15.34
C SER A 71 11.79 -11.20 -14.86
N THR A 72 13.11 -11.14 -14.90
CA THR A 72 13.94 -12.17 -14.26
C THR A 72 13.83 -12.07 -12.73
N PRO A 73 14.11 -13.14 -11.97
CA PRO A 73 14.03 -13.08 -10.50
C PRO A 73 14.95 -12.04 -9.84
N THR A 74 15.99 -11.57 -10.53
CA THR A 74 16.89 -10.51 -10.04
C THR A 74 16.37 -9.11 -10.33
N GLY A 75 15.29 -8.96 -11.12
CA GLY A 75 14.67 -7.70 -11.50
C GLY A 75 13.81 -7.10 -10.40
N PHE A 76 14.24 -7.23 -9.15
CA PHE A 76 13.54 -6.66 -8.02
C PHE A 76 13.54 -5.13 -8.12
N GLN A 77 12.49 -4.54 -7.55
CA GLN A 77 12.30 -3.12 -7.37
C GLN A 77 11.82 -2.89 -5.94
N ASN A 78 12.10 -1.73 -5.37
CA ASN A 78 11.60 -1.31 -4.08
C ASN A 78 10.51 -0.25 -4.27
N LEU A 79 9.41 -0.39 -3.52
CA LEU A 79 8.41 0.66 -3.40
C LEU A 79 9.00 1.84 -2.63
N TYR A 80 8.71 3.05 -3.08
CA TYR A 80 9.02 4.25 -2.34
C TYR A 80 7.92 5.30 -2.51
N ILE A 81 7.89 6.23 -1.57
CA ILE A 81 7.16 7.48 -1.64
C ILE A 81 8.14 8.64 -1.46
N ILE A 82 7.72 9.87 -1.79
CA ILE A 82 8.42 11.08 -1.37
C ILE A 82 7.56 11.77 -0.30
N PRO A 83 7.96 11.75 0.98
CA PRO A 83 7.20 12.40 2.04
C PRO A 83 7.16 13.92 1.89
N ASN A 84 6.09 14.55 2.38
CA ASN A 84 5.86 16.01 2.33
C ASN A 84 5.78 16.57 0.90
N THR A 85 5.41 15.75 -0.06
CA THR A 85 5.05 16.17 -1.42
C THR A 85 3.81 15.40 -1.84
N VAL A 86 3.20 15.78 -2.96
CA VAL A 86 2.18 14.99 -3.64
C VAL A 86 2.79 14.42 -4.90
N GLU A 87 3.40 13.24 -4.77
CA GLU A 87 4.12 12.54 -5.84
C GLU A 87 3.57 11.13 -6.00
N PRO A 88 3.63 10.53 -7.21
CA PRO A 88 3.21 9.16 -7.43
C PRO A 88 3.94 8.20 -6.48
N ILE A 89 3.21 7.18 -6.03
CA ILE A 89 3.84 6.02 -5.41
C ILE A 89 4.59 5.29 -6.53
N ALA A 90 5.87 5.05 -6.32
CA ALA A 90 6.74 4.57 -7.37
C ALA A 90 7.60 3.39 -6.93
N LEU A 91 8.12 2.70 -7.94
CA LEU A 91 9.07 1.61 -7.85
C LEU A 91 10.43 2.11 -8.32
N THR A 92 11.50 1.69 -7.66
CA THR A 92 12.86 1.94 -8.16
C THR A 92 13.05 1.27 -9.53
N VAL A 93 14.07 1.66 -10.29
CA VAL A 93 14.39 0.97 -11.55
C VAL A 93 14.72 -0.52 -11.30
N PRO A 94 14.37 -1.44 -12.22
CA PRO A 94 14.68 -2.86 -12.07
C PRO A 94 16.15 -3.13 -11.76
N HIS A 95 16.41 -4.14 -10.92
CA HIS A 95 17.75 -4.51 -10.45
C HIS A 95 18.41 -3.46 -9.55
N SER A 96 17.65 -2.51 -9.00
CA SER A 96 18.17 -1.44 -8.16
C SER A 96 17.27 -1.18 -6.97
N GLY A 97 17.89 -0.96 -5.81
CA GLY A 97 17.22 -0.38 -4.63
C GLY A 97 17.40 1.13 -4.51
N ALA A 98 18.02 1.78 -5.50
CA ALA A 98 18.31 3.21 -5.44
C ALA A 98 17.03 4.04 -5.62
N THR A 99 16.79 4.95 -4.67
CA THR A 99 15.64 5.86 -4.67
C THR A 99 16.09 7.29 -4.95
N PRO A 100 15.21 8.15 -5.48
CA PRO A 100 15.52 9.57 -5.65
C PRO A 100 15.74 10.29 -4.30
N LYS A 101 16.28 11.50 -4.35
CA LYS A 101 16.50 12.33 -3.16
C LYS A 101 15.16 12.63 -2.47
N GLY A 102 15.13 12.45 -1.15
CA GLY A 102 13.93 12.71 -0.33
C GLY A 102 12.94 11.55 -0.29
N ALA A 103 13.17 10.48 -1.05
CA ALA A 103 12.31 9.31 -1.00
C ALA A 103 12.47 8.51 0.30
N SER A 104 11.40 7.85 0.71
CA SER A 104 11.37 6.86 1.77
C SER A 104 10.88 5.52 1.20
N SER A 105 11.68 4.48 1.40
CA SER A 105 11.42 3.10 0.96
C SER A 105 11.28 2.11 2.13
N ASN A 106 11.09 2.63 3.34
CA ASN A 106 10.99 1.86 4.59
C ASN A 106 9.78 2.34 5.40
N ASN A 107 9.52 1.67 6.54
CA ASN A 107 8.41 1.98 7.44
C ASN A 107 7.02 1.90 6.80
N PHE A 108 6.87 1.12 5.72
CA PHE A 108 5.56 0.71 5.28
C PHE A 108 4.99 -0.34 6.25
N GLY A 109 3.68 -0.29 6.44
CA GLY A 109 2.98 -1.16 7.38
C GLY A 109 1.52 -1.33 7.03
N VAL A 110 0.79 -1.90 7.96
CA VAL A 110 -0.67 -2.01 7.91
C VAL A 110 -1.22 -1.59 9.27
N ASN A 111 -2.30 -0.82 9.29
CA ASN A 111 -2.95 -0.42 10.54
C ASN A 111 -4.03 -1.43 10.96
N ASP A 112 -4.68 -1.18 12.10
CA ASP A 112 -5.70 -2.10 12.66
C ASP A 112 -6.98 -2.18 11.79
N GLU A 113 -7.19 -1.21 10.89
CA GLU A 113 -8.27 -1.25 9.88
C GLU A 113 -7.90 -2.08 8.64
N GLY A 114 -6.65 -2.54 8.53
CA GLY A 114 -6.14 -3.27 7.37
C GLY A 114 -5.69 -2.36 6.22
N TYR A 115 -5.56 -1.06 6.46
CA TYR A 115 -5.03 -0.12 5.48
C TYR A 115 -3.52 -0.19 5.39
N PHE A 116 -3.01 -0.15 4.17
CA PHE A 116 -1.61 0.07 3.90
C PHE A 116 -1.22 1.45 4.41
N THR A 117 -0.05 1.55 5.01
CA THR A 117 0.42 2.77 5.66
C THR A 117 1.90 3.01 5.41
N HIS A 118 2.33 4.25 5.58
CA HIS A 118 3.73 4.63 5.77
C HIS A 118 3.86 5.43 7.07
N ASN A 119 4.77 5.03 7.95
CA ASN A 119 4.88 5.57 9.31
C ASN A 119 3.52 5.57 10.07
N GLY A 120 2.69 4.55 9.84
CA GLY A 120 1.35 4.42 10.44
C GLY A 120 0.25 5.29 9.82
N ASN A 121 0.57 6.11 8.81
CA ASN A 121 -0.41 6.96 8.13
C ASN A 121 -0.85 6.35 6.80
N ALA A 122 -2.15 6.38 6.52
CA ALA A 122 -2.75 5.90 5.26
C ALA A 122 -3.03 7.07 4.30
N TYR A 123 -2.07 7.97 4.10
CA TYR A 123 -2.24 9.19 3.29
C TYR A 123 -2.07 8.90 1.79
N PHE A 124 -2.78 7.91 1.28
CA PHE A 124 -2.78 7.63 -0.16
C PHE A 124 -3.91 8.42 -0.83
N ALA A 125 -3.68 8.79 -2.08
CA ALA A 125 -4.65 9.50 -2.89
C ALA A 125 -4.59 9.02 -4.34
N LYS A 126 -5.63 9.35 -5.10
CA LYS A 126 -5.71 9.14 -6.54
C LYS A 126 -6.10 10.44 -7.23
N ASP A 127 -5.80 10.56 -8.52
CA ASP A 127 -6.25 11.70 -9.31
C ASP A 127 -7.79 11.78 -9.29
N GLY A 128 -8.31 12.86 -8.68
CA GLY A 128 -9.73 13.06 -8.40
C GLY A 128 -10.51 13.67 -9.57
N TYR A 129 -9.82 14.12 -10.64
CA TYR A 129 -10.45 14.81 -11.76
C TYR A 129 -10.27 14.03 -13.07
N GLY A 130 -11.31 14.02 -13.93
CA GLY A 130 -11.29 13.38 -15.25
C GLY A 130 -11.87 11.96 -15.31
N GLU A 131 -12.29 11.56 -16.52
CA GLU A 131 -13.05 10.32 -16.76
C GLU A 131 -12.18 9.06 -16.96
N SER A 132 -10.86 9.16 -16.71
CA SER A 132 -10.00 7.98 -16.79
C SER A 132 -10.42 6.95 -15.76
N LYS A 133 -10.71 5.72 -16.20
CA LYS A 133 -10.99 4.60 -15.30
C LYS A 133 -9.76 4.18 -14.52
N VAL A 134 -8.58 4.29 -15.15
CA VAL A 134 -7.29 4.02 -14.51
C VAL A 134 -6.76 5.31 -13.90
N LYS A 135 -6.57 5.33 -12.58
CA LYS A 135 -6.09 6.48 -11.82
C LYS A 135 -4.75 6.16 -11.19
N GLU A 136 -3.77 7.04 -11.36
CA GLU A 136 -2.47 6.92 -10.69
C GLU A 136 -2.63 7.17 -9.18
N LEU A 137 -1.84 6.44 -8.38
CA LEU A 137 -1.82 6.56 -6.93
C LEU A 137 -0.67 7.44 -6.47
N TYR A 138 -0.96 8.30 -5.50
CA TYR A 138 -0.06 9.30 -4.96
C TYR A 138 0.09 9.12 -3.45
N TRP A 139 1.24 9.53 -2.91
CA TRP A 139 1.37 9.82 -1.50
C TRP A 139 0.96 11.26 -1.24
N TYR A 140 -0.07 11.45 -0.42
CA TYR A 140 -0.66 12.74 -0.10
C TYR A 140 0.00 13.32 1.15
N GLY A 141 1.29 13.66 1.02
CA GLY A 141 2.10 14.20 2.11
C GLY A 141 1.75 15.65 2.50
N GLU A 142 0.93 16.35 1.71
CA GLU A 142 0.47 17.72 1.92
C GLU A 142 -0.97 17.90 1.41
N HIS A 143 -1.73 18.84 1.98
CA HIS A 143 -3.12 19.07 1.59
C HIS A 143 -3.21 19.71 0.19
N SER A 144 -3.89 19.03 -0.74
CA SER A 144 -4.21 19.50 -2.10
C SER A 144 -5.68 19.21 -2.47
N SER A 145 -6.41 20.20 -2.99
CA SER A 145 -7.78 20.01 -3.49
C SER A 145 -7.87 19.22 -4.80
N GLU A 146 -6.75 18.87 -5.41
CA GLU A 146 -6.68 18.19 -6.71
C GLU A 146 -6.86 16.66 -6.60
N TYR A 147 -6.52 16.08 -5.45
CA TYR A 147 -6.49 14.62 -5.28
C TYR A 147 -7.61 14.13 -4.36
N GLU A 148 -8.18 12.98 -4.71
CA GLU A 148 -9.16 12.28 -3.89
C GLU A 148 -8.42 11.32 -2.95
N ALA A 149 -8.73 11.36 -1.66
CA ALA A 149 -8.19 10.39 -0.71
C ALA A 149 -8.57 8.96 -1.11
N ALA A 150 -7.63 8.03 -1.00
CA ALA A 150 -7.82 6.65 -1.37
C ALA A 150 -7.27 5.74 -0.27
N ASN A 151 -8.13 5.03 0.45
CA ASN A 151 -7.64 3.97 1.33
C ASN A 151 -7.26 2.75 0.49
N LEU A 152 -6.15 2.12 0.87
CA LEU A 152 -5.62 0.94 0.20
C LEU A 152 -5.65 -0.23 1.18
N TYR A 153 -6.56 -1.17 1.00
CA TYR A 153 -6.63 -2.37 1.81
C TYR A 153 -5.52 -3.36 1.42
N VAL A 154 -4.82 -3.87 2.42
CA VAL A 154 -3.88 -4.98 2.24
C VAL A 154 -4.66 -6.28 2.07
N LYS A 155 -4.44 -7.00 0.96
CA LYS A 155 -5.00 -8.32 0.71
C LYS A 155 -3.89 -9.34 0.52
N GLU A 156 -3.81 -10.31 1.43
CA GLU A 156 -2.83 -11.39 1.37
C GLU A 156 -2.94 -12.17 0.05
N CYS A 157 -1.79 -12.42 -0.58
CA CYS A 157 -1.67 -13.16 -1.83
C CYS A 157 -1.18 -14.59 -1.52
N LYS A 158 -2.11 -15.54 -1.41
CA LYS A 158 -1.79 -16.94 -1.10
C LYS A 158 -1.42 -17.70 -2.38
N GLY A 159 -0.17 -18.15 -2.47
CA GLY A 159 0.33 -18.92 -3.63
C GLY A 159 0.90 -18.07 -4.77
N CYS A 160 1.27 -16.83 -4.43
CA CYS A 160 2.05 -15.89 -5.23
C CYS A 160 3.49 -15.83 -4.63
#